data_AF-A0A094RPD2-F1
#
_entry.id   AF-A0A094RPD2-F1
#
_cell.length_a   1.000
_cell.length_b   1.000
_cell.length_c   1.000
_cell.angle_alpha   90.00
_cell.angle_beta   90.00
_cell.angle_gamma   90.00
#
_symmetry.space_group_name_H-M   'P 1'
#
loop_
_entity.id
_entity.type
_entity.pdbx_description
1 polymer ?
#
loop_
_entity_poly.entity_id
_entity_poly.type
_entity_poly.pdbx_seq_one_letter_code
_entity_poly.pdbx_strand_id
1 'polypeptide(L)' 'MLSIGFGVMVRPRYWVVAVRVVRRMVPTQWWTRRPYLPLPTHEYVKFRLETQYGGISPQPTLPDVLKYLQWVRQWDAAS' A
#
# COMPACT_ATOMS: atom_id res chain seq x y z
N MET A 1 -11.60 -3.79 0.16
CA MET A 1 -10.65 -2.69 -0.11
C MET A 1 -10.89 -1.47 0.79
N LEU A 2 -12.11 -0.93 0.92
CA LEU A 2 -12.44 0.21 1.81
C LEU A 2 -11.99 0.03 3.28
N SER A 3 -12.11 -1.17 3.83
CA SER A 3 -11.71 -1.50 5.21
C SER A 3 -10.20 -1.35 5.47
N ILE A 4 -9.39 -1.47 4.41
CA ILE A 4 -7.92 -1.35 4.50
C ILE A 4 -7.52 0.12 4.62
N GLY A 5 -8.10 0.97 3.76
CA GLY A 5 -7.89 2.41 3.83
C GLY A 5 -8.30 2.97 5.19
N PHE A 6 -9.46 2.56 5.71
CA PHE A 6 -9.93 2.99 7.02
C PHE A 6 -9.00 2.53 8.16
N GLY A 7 -8.55 1.27 8.15
CA GLY A 7 -7.64 0.74 9.17
C GLY A 7 -6.28 1.45 9.24
N VAL A 8 -5.77 1.95 8.11
CA VAL A 8 -4.58 2.81 8.06
C VAL A 8 -4.90 4.23 8.54
N MET A 9 -6.08 4.75 8.18
CA MET A 9 -6.56 6.07 8.56
C MET A 9 -6.74 6.22 10.09
N VAL A 10 -7.15 5.17 10.81
CA VAL A 10 -7.28 5.20 12.29
C VAL A 10 -5.91 5.22 13.01
N ARG A 11 -4.78 5.01 12.31
CA ARG A 11 -3.45 4.95 12.94
C ARG A 11 -2.55 6.11 12.47
N PRO A 12 -2.60 7.29 13.12
CA PRO A 12 -1.90 8.50 12.69
C PRO A 12 -0.38 8.33 12.53
N ARG A 13 0.25 7.46 13.33
CA ARG A 13 1.68 7.15 13.23
C ARG A 13 2.14 6.52 11.90
N TYR A 14 1.22 6.01 11.08
CA TYR A 14 1.54 5.43 9.77
C TYR A 14 1.18 6.37 8.61
N TRP A 15 0.57 7.53 8.86
CA TRP A 15 0.12 8.43 7.80
C TRP A 15 1.29 8.98 6.97
N VAL A 16 2.35 9.45 7.62
CA VAL A 16 3.52 10.02 6.92
C VAL A 16 4.17 8.97 6.01
N VAL A 17 4.35 7.76 6.52
CA VAL A 17 4.93 6.64 5.77
C VAL A 17 3.98 6.20 4.65
N ALA A 18 2.69 6.08 4.94
CA ALA A 18 1.69 5.73 3.95
C ALA A 18 1.65 6.75 2.81
N VAL A 19 1.66 8.05 3.10
CA VAL A 19 1.70 9.13 2.09
C VAL A 19 2.98 9.06 1.25
N ARG A 20 4.13 8.79 1.87
CA ARG A 20 5.41 8.66 1.14
C ARG A 20 5.43 7.44 0.21
N VAL A 21 4.97 6.30 0.70
CA VAL A 21 4.82 5.05 -0.07
C VAL A 21 3.87 5.28 -1.24
N VAL A 22 2.71 5.85 -0.95
CA VAL A 22 1.70 6.20 -1.94
C VAL A 22 2.27 7.15 -2.99
N ARG A 23 2.98 8.20 -2.59
CA ARG A 23 3.60 9.15 -3.54
C ARG A 23 4.65 8.49 -4.45
N ARG A 24 5.33 7.43 -3.99
CA ARG A 24 6.27 6.66 -4.82
C ARG A 24 5.59 5.65 -5.75
N MET A 25 4.48 5.07 -5.32
CA MET A 25 3.85 3.93 -6.01
C MET A 25 2.67 4.33 -6.88
N VAL A 26 2.02 5.46 -6.58
CA VAL A 26 0.82 5.89 -7.26
C VAL A 26 1.17 6.75 -8.45
N PRO A 27 0.62 6.47 -9.64
CA PRO A 27 0.88 7.26 -10.84
C PRO A 27 0.42 8.71 -10.65
N THR A 28 1.16 9.67 -11.23
CA THR A 28 0.91 11.13 -11.10
C THR A 28 -0.51 11.57 -11.49
N GLN A 29 -1.31 10.74 -12.17
CA GLN A 29 -2.66 11.08 -12.62
C GLN A 29 -3.75 10.21 -11.98
N TRP A 30 -3.54 9.74 -10.75
CA TRP A 30 -4.53 8.94 -10.01
C TRP A 30 -5.88 9.63 -9.83
N TRP A 31 -5.90 10.97 -9.77
CA TRP A 31 -7.13 11.77 -9.68
C TRP A 31 -7.94 11.82 -10.97
N THR A 32 -7.41 11.32 -12.10
CA THR A 32 -8.11 11.33 -13.39
C THR A 32 -9.07 10.14 -13.55
N ARG A 33 -8.90 9.07 -12.76
CA ARG A 33 -9.75 7.87 -12.81
C ARG A 33 -10.38 7.56 -11.45
N ARG A 34 -11.68 7.21 -11.48
CA ARG A 34 -12.35 6.62 -10.32
C ARG A 34 -11.59 5.36 -9.84
N PRO A 35 -11.42 5.14 -8.53
CA PRO A 35 -12.16 5.77 -7.43
C PRO A 35 -11.58 7.09 -6.86
N TYR A 36 -10.66 7.77 -7.56
CA TYR A 36 -10.02 9.01 -7.07
C TYR A 36 -9.31 8.86 -5.71
N LEU A 37 -8.95 7.63 -5.35
CA LEU A 37 -8.10 7.37 -4.21
C LEU A 37 -6.68 7.10 -4.73
N PRO A 38 -5.65 7.53 -3.97
CA PRO A 38 -4.28 7.27 -4.34
C PRO A 38 -3.96 5.80 -3.98
N LEU A 39 -4.43 4.90 -4.84
CA LEU A 39 -4.25 3.46 -4.73
C LEU A 39 -3.18 3.01 -5.74
N PRO A 40 -2.27 2.09 -5.34
CA PRO A 40 -1.36 1.46 -6.28
C PRO A 40 -2.14 0.71 -7.36
N THR A 41 -1.58 0.63 -8.57
CA THR A 41 -2.20 -0.07 -9.69
C THR A 41 -2.35 -1.56 -9.38
N HIS A 42 -3.39 -2.18 -9.95
CA HIS A 42 -3.63 -3.62 -9.77
C HIS A 42 -2.44 -4.46 -10.26
N GLU A 43 -1.79 -4.03 -11.34
CA GLU A 43 -0.56 -4.66 -11.87
C GLU A 43 0.59 -4.61 -10.86
N TYR A 44 0.81 -3.47 -10.20
CA TYR A 44 1.82 -3.35 -9.16
C TYR A 44 1.54 -4.29 -7.99
N VAL A 45 0.29 -4.31 -7.51
CA VAL A 45 -0.10 -5.18 -6.38
C VAL A 45 0.06 -6.65 -6.76
N LYS A 46 -0.35 -7.04 -7.97
CA LYS A 46 -0.19 -8.40 -8.50
C LYS A 46 1.29 -8.81 -8.56
N PHE A 47 2.13 -7.99 -9.19
CA PHE A 47 3.57 -8.22 -9.26
C PHE A 47 4.19 -8.40 -7.87
N ARG A 48 3.78 -7.57 -6.90
CA ARG A 48 4.29 -7.62 -5.53
C ARG A 48 3.86 -8.90 -4.81
N LEU A 49 2.61 -9.31 -4.97
CA LEU A 49 2.09 -10.56 -4.39
C LEU A 49 2.75 -11.78 -5.02
N GLU A 50 2.93 -11.80 -6.34
CA GLU A 50 3.64 -12.87 -7.05
C GLU A 50 5.08 -13.01 -6.56
N THR A 51 5.79 -11.90 -6.38
CA THR A 51 7.16 -11.90 -5.85
C THR A 51 7.22 -12.36 -4.40
N GLN A 52 6.23 -11.99 -3.57
CA GLN A 52 6.22 -12.29 -2.13
C GLN A 52 5.75 -13.73 -1.83
N TYR A 53 4.82 -14.26 -2.62
CA TYR A 53 4.15 -15.55 -2.35
C TYR A 53 4.39 -16.62 -3.42
N GLY A 54 5.19 -16.34 -4.45
CA GLY A 54 5.63 -17.35 -5.42
C GLY A 54 4.52 -17.91 -6.31
N GLY A 55 3.53 -17.09 -6.69
CA GLY A 55 2.48 -17.48 -7.65
C GLY A 55 1.17 -17.97 -7.03
N ILE A 56 1.11 -18.17 -5.71
CA ILE A 56 -0.17 -18.16 -5.00
C ILE A 56 -0.58 -16.69 -4.97
N SER A 57 -1.73 -16.34 -5.56
CA SER A 57 -2.25 -14.97 -5.58
C SER A 57 -3.33 -14.81 -4.49
N PRO A 58 -2.96 -14.74 -3.20
CA PRO A 58 -3.93 -14.45 -2.17
C PRO A 58 -4.43 -13.01 -2.39
N GLN A 59 -5.73 -12.79 -2.24
CA GLN A 59 -6.25 -11.43 -2.17
C GLN A 59 -5.51 -10.68 -1.05
N PRO A 60 -5.02 -9.46 -1.31
CA PRO A 60 -4.27 -8.71 -0.32
C PRO A 60 -5.13 -8.48 0.93
N THR A 61 -4.65 -8.99 2.07
CA THR A 61 -5.37 -8.85 3.34
C THR A 61 -4.92 -7.59 4.09
N LEU A 62 -5.77 -7.07 4.98
CA LEU A 62 -5.42 -5.91 5.83
C LEU A 62 -4.14 -6.15 6.67
N PRO A 63 -3.95 -7.32 7.31
CA PRO A 63 -2.71 -7.64 8.01
C PRO A 63 -1.46 -7.52 7.14
N ASP A 64 -1.51 -7.99 5.89
CA ASP A 64 -0.36 -7.95 4.97
C ASP A 64 0.03 -6.50 4.63
N VAL A 65 -0.97 -5.65 4.40
CA VAL A 65 -0.76 -4.21 4.14
C VAL A 65 -0.15 -3.52 5.36
N LEU A 66 -0.63 -3.81 6.57
CA LEU A 66 -0.08 -3.23 7.79
C LEU A 66 1.36 -3.70 8.05
N LYS A 67 1.65 -4.98 7.81
CA LYS A 67 3.01 -5.54 7.93
C LYS A 67 3.96 -4.89 6.95
N TYR A 68 3.50 -4.62 5.72
CA TYR A 68 4.27 -3.90 4.72
C TYR A 68 4.57 -2.45 5.14
N LEU A 69 3.56 -1.70 5.60
CA LEU A 69 3.75 -0.33 6.08
C LEU A 69 4.69 -0.25 7.29
N GLN A 70 4.63 -1.24 8.18
CA GLN A 70 5.57 -1.35 9.29
C GLN A 70 7.00 -1.61 8.82
N TRP A 71 7.18 -2.49 7.84
CA TRP A 71 8.49 -2.79 7.27
C TRP A 71 9.10 -1.56 6.58
N VAL A 72 8.33 -0.84 5.76
CA VAL A 72 8.81 0.41 5.14
C VAL A 72 9.18 1.44 6.20
N ARG A 73 8.40 1.58 7.27
CA ARG A 73 8.72 2.50 8.36
C ARG A 73 10.05 2.15 9.05
N GLN A 74 10.31 0.86 9.26
CA GLN A 74 11.56 0.41 9.89
C GLN A 74 12.76 0.66 8.98
N TRP A 75 12.62 0.44 7.67
CA TRP A 75 13.64 0.75 6.69
C TRP A 75 13.93 2.25 6.57
N ASP A 76 12.89 3.08 6.48
CA ASP A 76 13.02 4.55 6.44
C ASP A 76 13.60 5.14 7.75
N ALA A 77 13.42 4.46 8.89
CA ALA A 77 14.00 4.87 10.17
C ALA A 77 15.47 4.43 10.33
N ALA A 78 15.93 3.49 9.50
CA ALA A 78 17.30 2.98 9.50
C ALA A 78 18.18 3.65 8.42
N SER A 79 17.61 4.51 7.57
CA SER A 79 18.27 5.29 6.51
C SER A 79 18.46 6.75 6.91
#